data_AF-A0A1D1YJZ2-F1
#
_entry.id   AF-A0A1D1YJZ2-F1
#
_cell.length_a   1.000
_cell.length_b   1.000
_cell.length_c   1.000
_cell.angle_alpha   90.00
_cell.angle_beta   90.00
_cell.angle_gamma   90.00
#
_symmetry.space_group_name_H-M   'P 1'
#
loop_
_entity.id
_entity.type
_entity.pdbx_description
1 polymer ?
#
loop_
_entity_poly.entity_id
_entity_poly.type
_entity_poly.pdbx_seq_one_letter_code
_entity_poly.pdbx_strand_id
1 'polypeptide(L)'
;ILVSERKTVCINSFFRKLGLGPSVLSRHPKFLMYSIDKRILPRYAVWQVLTSKGLITQGADQLILMFLQKETLFLNRYVMRYSDKVPELMDVFLGKTKVECEGFELGGETVKKSRGKEKP
;
A
#
# COMPACT_ATOMS: atom_id res chain seq x y z
N ILE A 1 16.96 -6.82 14.30
CA ILE A 1 15.64 -6.18 14.08
C ILE A 1 14.59 -7.20 14.51
N LEU A 2 13.87 -6.96 15.61
CA LEU A 2 12.74 -7.80 16.02
C LEU A 2 11.48 -7.28 15.33
N VAL A 3 10.87 -8.11 14.47
CA VAL A 3 9.60 -7.82 13.81
C VAL A 3 8.57 -8.78 14.38
N SER A 4 7.37 -8.28 14.71
CA SER A 4 6.27 -9.15 15.14
C SER A 4 5.96 -10.20 14.07
N GLU A 5 5.78 -11.45 14.46
CA GLU A 5 5.38 -12.54 13.58
C GLU A 5 4.14 -12.18 12.76
N ARG A 6 3.16 -11.52 13.38
CA ARG A 6 1.94 -11.05 12.70
C ARG A 6 2.26 -10.16 11.51
N LYS A 7 3.20 -9.23 11.65
CA LYS A 7 3.60 -8.31 10.56
C LYS A 7 4.30 -9.04 9.42
N THR A 8 5.17 -10.00 9.75
CA THR A 8 5.86 -10.85 8.78
C THR A 8 4.86 -11.69 7.98
N VAL A 9 3.87 -12.30 8.64
CA VAL A 9 2.81 -13.07 7.99
C VAL A 9 1.95 -12.17 7.10
N CYS A 10 1.52 -11.01 7.58
CA CYS A 10 0.71 -10.07 6.80
C CYS A 10 1.45 -9.60 5.54
N ILE A 11 2.71 -9.18 5.65
CA ILE A 11 3.45 -8.69 4.49
C ILE A 11 3.74 -9.82 3.50
N ASN A 12 4.04 -11.03 3.99
CA ASN A 12 4.27 -12.18 3.12
C ASN A 12 3.01 -12.58 2.36
N SER A 13 1.85 -12.58 3.02
CA SER A 13 0.56 -12.82 2.38
C SER A 13 0.25 -11.75 1.32
N PHE A 14 0.49 -10.47 1.65
CA PHE A 14 0.33 -9.36 0.71
C PHE A 14 1.22 -9.52 -0.54
N PHE A 15 2.51 -9.80 -0.35
CA PHE A 15 3.45 -9.96 -1.45
C PHE A 15 3.10 -11.16 -2.33
N ARG A 16 2.70 -12.29 -1.73
CA ARG A 16 2.21 -13.46 -2.48
C ARG A 16 1.01 -13.14 -3.38
N LYS A 17 0.05 -12.35 -2.88
CA LYS A 17 -1.11 -11.90 -3.69
C LYS A 17 -0.69 -11.03 -4.88
N LEU A 18 0.39 -10.27 -4.74
CA LEU A 18 0.97 -9.46 -5.81
C LEU A 18 1.85 -10.27 -6.79
N GLY A 19 1.95 -11.59 -6.62
CA GLY A 19 2.88 -12.42 -7.39
C GLY A 19 4.36 -12.21 -7.00
N LEU A 20 4.63 -11.50 -5.91
CA LEU A 20 5.97 -11.31 -5.37
C LEU A 20 6.33 -12.49 -4.46
N GLY A 21 7.33 -13.27 -4.87
CA GLY A 21 7.78 -14.44 -4.12
C GLY A 21 8.43 -14.09 -2.77
N PRO A 22 8.53 -15.05 -1.83
CA PRO A 22 9.21 -14.86 -0.55
C PRO A 22 10.67 -14.39 -0.69
N SER A 23 11.33 -14.77 -1.80
CA SER A 23 12.68 -14.34 -2.14
C SER A 23 12.84 -12.82 -2.23
N VAL A 24 11.78 -12.08 -2.59
CA VAL A 24 11.76 -10.61 -2.61
C VAL A 24 11.92 -10.07 -1.19
N LEU A 25 11.20 -10.63 -0.22
CA LEU A 25 11.31 -10.23 1.18
C LEU A 25 12.68 -10.58 1.76
N SER A 26 13.24 -11.73 1.40
CA SER A 26 14.60 -12.12 1.80
C SER A 26 15.67 -11.17 1.25
N ARG A 27 15.53 -10.72 -0.01
CA ARG A 27 16.45 -9.73 -0.63
C ARG A 27 16.25 -8.32 -0.10
N HIS A 28 15.04 -8.00 0.35
CA HIS A 28 14.66 -6.65 0.79
C HIS A 28 13.99 -6.68 2.18
N PRO A 29 14.73 -7.03 3.24
CA PRO A 29 14.18 -7.12 4.60
C PRO A 29 13.61 -5.78 5.11
N LYS A 30 13.98 -4.66 4.50
CA LYS A 30 13.41 -3.33 4.76
C LYS A 30 11.89 -3.28 4.61
N PHE A 31 11.30 -4.13 3.77
CA PHE A 31 9.84 -4.22 3.65
C PHE A 31 9.16 -4.55 4.98
N LEU A 32 9.77 -5.42 5.79
CA LEU A 32 9.26 -5.79 7.12
C LEU A 32 9.25 -4.60 8.09
N MET A 33 10.06 -3.57 7.83
CA MET A 33 10.10 -2.36 8.65
C MET A 33 9.03 -1.34 8.25
N TYR A 34 8.56 -1.35 7.01
CA TYR A 34 7.54 -0.40 6.54
C TYR A 34 6.15 -0.70 7.12
N SER A 35 5.31 0.33 7.22
CA SER A 35 3.90 0.17 7.53
C SER A 35 3.17 -0.24 6.25
N ILE A 36 2.39 -1.32 6.32
CA ILE A 36 1.56 -1.77 5.20
C ILE A 36 0.54 -0.67 4.88
N ASP A 37 -0.23 -0.25 5.87
CA ASP A 37 -1.35 0.69 5.68
C ASP A 37 -0.89 2.11 5.31
N LYS A 38 0.22 2.59 5.89
CA LYS A 38 0.68 3.97 5.65
C LYS A 38 1.62 4.13 4.46
N ARG A 39 2.19 3.04 3.94
CA ARG A 39 3.22 3.13 2.89
C ARG A 39 3.04 2.14 1.75
N ILE A 40 2.77 0.87 2.03
CA ILE A 40 2.65 -0.13 0.96
C ILE A 40 1.33 0.04 0.22
N LEU A 41 0.21 0.14 0.94
CA LEU A 41 -1.12 0.29 0.35
C LEU A 41 -1.29 1.60 -0.45
N PRO A 42 -0.92 2.79 0.06
CA PRO A 42 -1.05 4.03 -0.71
C PRO A 42 -0.26 4.00 -2.01
N ARG A 43 0.93 3.39 -1.99
CA ARG A 43 1.78 3.26 -3.17
C ARG A 43 1.28 2.22 -4.16
N TYR A 44 0.67 1.15 -3.65
CA TYR A 44 0.03 0.13 -4.48
C TYR A 44 -1.20 0.71 -5.19
N ALA A 45 -2.04 1.49 -4.49
CA ALA A 45 -3.18 2.16 -5.09
C ALA A 45 -2.77 3.10 -6.24
N VAL A 46 -1.73 3.92 -6.04
CA VAL A 46 -1.14 4.75 -7.09
C VAL A 46 -0.65 3.90 -8.27
N TRP A 47 0.04 2.79 -8.00
CA TRP A 47 0.50 1.88 -9.04
C TRP A 47 -0.66 1.30 -9.85
N GLN A 48 -1.74 0.85 -9.21
CA GLN A 48 -2.93 0.32 -9.89
C GLN A 48 -3.59 1.36 -10.80
N VAL A 49 -3.74 2.60 -10.33
CA VAL A 49 -4.31 3.67 -11.16
C VAL A 49 -3.42 3.95 -12.36
N LEU A 50 -2.10 4.04 -12.16
CA LEU A 50 -1.17 4.31 -13.26
C LEU A 50 -1.07 3.16 -14.27
N THR A 51 -1.11 1.90 -13.84
CA THR A 51 -1.12 0.74 -14.75
C THR A 51 -2.44 0.62 -15.50
N SER A 52 -3.57 0.86 -14.84
CA SER A 52 -4.90 0.84 -15.49
C SER A 52 -5.03 1.89 -16.61
N LYS A 53 -4.36 3.04 -16.45
CA LYS A 53 -4.30 4.11 -17.46
C LYS A 53 -3.16 3.94 -18.47
N GLY A 54 -2.38 2.85 -18.39
CA GLY A 54 -1.25 2.58 -19.29
C GLY A 54 -0.09 3.57 -19.17
N LEU A 55 0.01 4.30 -18.05
CA LEU A 55 1.04 5.34 -17.85
C LEU A 55 2.37 4.75 -17.37
N ILE A 56 2.33 3.57 -16.76
CA ILE A 56 3.52 2.80 -16.35
C ILE A 56 3.33 1.32 -16.73
N THR A 57 4.44 0.61 -16.87
CA THR A 57 4.43 -0.83 -17.12
C THR A 57 4.04 -1.62 -15.88
N GLN A 58 3.19 -2.62 -16.05
CA GLN A 58 2.87 -3.60 -15.02
C GLN A 58 4.04 -4.59 -14.86
N GLY A 59 4.93 -4.32 -13.90
CA GLY A 59 6.10 -5.15 -13.63
C GLY A 59 6.47 -5.22 -12.15
N ALA A 60 6.89 -6.40 -11.71
CA ALA A 60 7.25 -6.67 -10.31
C ALA A 60 8.40 -5.78 -9.83
N ASP A 61 9.47 -5.65 -10.63
CA ASP A 61 10.64 -4.84 -10.27
C ASP A 61 10.29 -3.36 -10.10
N GLN A 62 9.43 -2.84 -10.98
CA GLN A 62 8.95 -1.46 -10.93
C GLN A 62 8.12 -1.20 -9.66
N LEU A 63 7.27 -2.16 -9.27
CA LEU A 63 6.48 -2.09 -8.03
C LEU A 63 7.36 -2.17 -6.78
N ILE A 64 8.32 -3.09 -6.76
CA ILE A 64 9.32 -3.23 -5.67
C ILE A 64 10.09 -1.91 -5.50
N LEU A 65 10.56 -1.32 -6.60
CA LEU A 65 11.25 -0.03 -6.59
C LEU A 65 10.35 1.06 -6.00
N MET A 66 9.09 1.15 -6.42
CA MET A 66 8.12 2.12 -5.88
C MET A 66 7.96 2.01 -4.36
N PHE A 67 7.92 0.81 -3.79
CA PHE A 67 7.83 0.62 -2.34
C PHE A 67 9.11 1.04 -1.59
N LEU A 68 10.29 0.81 -2.18
CA LEU A 68 11.59 1.11 -1.57
C LEU A 68 11.95 2.61 -1.58
N GLN A 69 11.48 3.38 -2.58
CA GLN A 69 11.84 4.79 -2.72
C GLN A 69 11.48 5.64 -1.50
N LYS A 70 12.27 6.68 -1.20
CA LYS A 70 11.85 7.73 -0.25
C LYS A 70 10.56 8.38 -0.73
N GLU A 71 9.79 8.93 0.21
CA GLU A 71 8.48 9.52 -0.09
C GLU A 71 8.56 10.66 -1.10
N THR A 72 9.51 11.58 -0.93
CA THR A 72 9.74 12.69 -1.88
C THR A 72 10.03 12.20 -3.30
N LEU A 73 10.86 11.17 -3.45
CA LEU A 73 11.18 10.58 -4.76
C LEU A 73 9.97 9.87 -5.37
N PHE A 74 9.18 9.18 -4.55
CA PHE A 74 7.95 8.54 -4.99
C PHE A 74 6.93 9.58 -5.50
N LEU A 75 6.67 10.63 -4.72
CA LEU A 75 5.74 11.69 -5.08
C LEU A 75 6.16 12.36 -6.39
N ASN A 76 7.42 12.77 -6.51
CA ASN A 76 7.91 13.44 -7.72
C ASN A 76 7.81 12.53 -8.96
N ARG A 77 8.17 11.25 -8.84
CA ARG A 77 8.24 10.34 -10.00
C ARG A 77 6.90 9.77 -10.44
N TYR A 78 5.98 9.54 -9.50
CA TYR A 78 4.73 8.82 -9.79
C TYR A 78 3.48 9.63 -9.52
N VAL A 79 3.49 10.59 -8.59
CA VAL A 79 2.28 11.37 -8.29
C VAL A 79 2.30 12.68 -9.09
N MET A 80 3.29 13.54 -8.84
CA MET A 80 3.40 14.85 -9.50
C MET A 80 3.70 14.72 -10.99
N ARG A 81 4.50 13.73 -11.42
CA ARG A 81 4.80 13.50 -12.85
C ARG A 81 3.54 13.27 -13.69
N TYR A 82 2.50 12.69 -13.10
CA TYR A 82 1.27 12.31 -13.80
C TYR A 82 0.06 13.12 -13.34
N SER A 83 0.24 14.20 -12.56
CA SER A 83 -0.87 15.01 -12.04
C SER A 83 -1.74 15.61 -13.15
N ASP A 84 -1.14 15.97 -14.28
CA ASP A 84 -1.87 16.57 -15.40
C ASP A 84 -2.76 15.55 -16.14
N LYS A 85 -2.37 14.27 -16.11
CA LYS A 85 -3.12 13.17 -16.74
C LYS A 85 -4.09 12.48 -15.78
N VAL A 86 -3.78 12.54 -14.48
CA VAL A 86 -4.51 11.89 -13.40
C VAL A 86 -4.58 12.87 -12.21
N PRO A 87 -5.47 13.88 -12.27
CA PRO A 87 -5.59 14.88 -11.21
C PRO A 87 -5.92 14.25 -9.84
N GLU A 88 -6.64 13.12 -9.84
CA GLU A 88 -7.05 12.39 -8.65
C GLU A 88 -5.92 11.61 -7.95
N LEU A 89 -4.71 11.57 -8.53
CA LEU A 89 -3.63 10.69 -8.06
C LEU A 89 -3.10 11.07 -6.68
N MET A 90 -3.13 12.37 -6.34
CA MET A 90 -2.78 12.82 -5.00
C MET A 90 -3.82 12.37 -3.96
N ASP A 91 -5.11 12.43 -4.30
CA ASP A 91 -6.18 11.99 -3.42
C ASP A 91 -6.19 10.47 -3.23
N VAL A 92 -5.80 9.72 -4.27
CA VAL A 92 -5.51 8.27 -4.20
C VAL A 92 -4.37 7.99 -3.23
N PHE A 93 -3.25 8.71 -3.35
CA PHE A 93 -2.12 8.55 -2.43
C PHE A 93 -2.49 8.88 -0.98
N LEU A 94 -3.35 9.88 -0.76
CA LEU A 94 -3.84 10.25 0.57
C LEU A 94 -4.94 9.31 1.09
N GLY A 95 -5.41 8.35 0.29
CA GLY A 95 -6.48 7.43 0.66
C GLY A 95 -7.85 8.09 0.80
N LYS A 96 -8.04 9.28 0.20
CA LYS A 96 -9.34 9.99 0.20
C LYS A 96 -10.31 9.36 -0.78
N THR A 97 -9.80 8.73 -1.83
CA THR A 97 -10.59 7.94 -2.78
C THR A 97 -10.53 6.46 -2.39
N LYS A 98 -11.69 5.81 -2.40
CA LYS A 98 -11.74 4.34 -2.32
C LYS A 98 -11.27 3.81 -3.66
N VAL A 99 -10.00 3.41 -3.74
CA VAL A 99 -9.57 2.52 -4.80
C VAL A 99 -10.08 1.14 -4.41
N GLU A 100 -10.94 0.56 -5.24
CA GLU A 100 -11.31 -0.85 -5.13
C GLU A 100 -10.07 -1.67 -5.50
N CYS A 101 -9.19 -1.86 -4.53
CA CYS A 101 -8.16 -2.86 -4.60
C CYS A 101 -8.86 -4.21 -4.45
N GLU A 102 -9.39 -4.76 -5.54
CA GLU A 102 -9.94 -6.12 -5.51
C GLU A 102 -8.89 -7.06 -4.88
N GLY A 103 -9.24 -7.67 -3.74
CA GLY A 103 -8.40 -8.67 -3.06
C GLY A 103 -7.81 -8.34 -1.68
N PHE A 104 -8.10 -7.19 -1.06
CA PHE A 104 -7.64 -6.86 0.30
C PHE A 104 -8.77 -6.68 1.33
N GLU A 105 -9.31 -7.78 1.84
CA GLU A 105 -9.99 -7.76 3.13
C GLU A 105 -8.93 -7.77 4.24
N LEU A 106 -8.59 -6.59 4.77
CA LEU A 106 -7.97 -6.49 6.08
C LEU A 106 -9.11 -6.51 7.09
N GLY A 107 -9.21 -7.64 7.81
CA GLY A 107 -10.23 -7.86 8.83
C GLY A 107 -10.32 -6.67 9.79
N GLY A 108 -11.39 -5.89 9.64
CA GLY A 108 -11.77 -4.88 10.60
C GLY A 108 -12.41 -5.56 11.79
N GLU A 109 -11.66 -5.74 12.88
CA GLU A 109 -12.29 -5.92 14.18
C GLU A 109 -12.93 -4.59 14.57
N THR A 110 -14.26 -4.50 14.39
CA THR A 110 -15.08 -3.49 15.03
C THR A 110 -15.06 -3.72 16.53
N VAL A 111 -14.16 -3.03 17.25
CA VAL A 111 -14.33 -2.83 18.68
C VAL A 111 -15.54 -1.92 18.87
N LYS A 112 -16.65 -2.51 19.31
CA LYS A 112 -17.85 -1.80 19.76
C LYS A 112 -17.46 -0.85 20.89
N LYS A 113 -17.48 0.46 20.62
CA LYS A 113 -17.46 1.49 21.65
C LYS A 113 -18.86 1.62 22.24
N SER A 114 -19.15 0.83 23.27
CA SER A 114 -20.27 1.09 24.18
C SER A 114 -19.98 2.39 24.94
N ARG A 115 -20.56 3.50 24.45
CA ARG A 115 -20.75 4.72 25.24
C ARG A 115 -22.09 4.56 25.97
N GLY A 116 -22.03 4.42 27.28
CA GLY A 116 -23.20 4.24 28.13
C GLY A 116 -24.08 5.48 28.25
N LYS A 117 -25.28 5.27 28.78
CA LYS A 117 -26.01 6.21 29.65
C LYS A 117 -26.90 5.40 30.62
N GLU A 118 -26.47 5.39 31.87
CA GLU A 118 -27.25 5.16 33.09
C GLU A 118 -27.09 6.50 33.82
N LYS A 119 -28.12 7.32 34.10
CA LYS A 119 -29.30 7.17 34.96
C LYS A 119 -30.24 8.39 34.75
N PRO A 120 -31.46 8.41 35.31
CA PRO A 120 -31.64 8.84 36.71
C PRO A 120 -31.91 7.69 37.68
#